data_AF-A0A2S6GWM0-F1
#
_entry.id   AF-A0A2S6GWM0-F1
#
_cell.length_a   1.000
_cell.length_b   1.000
_cell.length_c   1.000
_cell.angle_alpha   90.00
_cell.angle_beta   90.00
_cell.angle_gamma   90.00
#
_symmetry.space_group_name_H-M   'P 1'
#
loop_
_entity.id
_entity.type
_entity.pdbx_description
1 polymer ?
#
loop_
_entity_poly.entity_id
_entity_poly.type
_entity_poly.pdbx_seq_one_letter_code
_entity_poly.pdbx_strand_id
1 'polypeptide(L)'
;MRIVLTGADDLARALRDAGAEVVYLTDTDPARVAATAVQEDADAVVAATALPAITALLADNGAEDIAVVAADGALAWLADTAGE
;
A
#
# COMPACT_ATOMS: atom_id res chain seq x y z
N MET A 1 -9.83 -3.76 -5.07
CA MET A 1 -8.79 -3.53 -4.07
C MET A 1 -7.81 -2.51 -4.61
N ARG A 2 -7.78 -1.31 -4.01
CA ARG A 2 -6.90 -0.20 -4.35
C ARG A 2 -5.67 -0.23 -3.45
N ILE A 3 -4.50 -0.19 -4.07
CA ILE A 3 -3.21 -0.26 -3.38
C ILE A 3 -2.39 0.98 -3.70
N VAL A 4 -1.93 1.67 -2.67
CA VAL A 4 -0.87 2.68 -2.80
C VAL A 4 0.49 1.99 -2.68
N LEU A 5 1.35 2.12 -3.68
CA LEU A 5 2.66 1.49 -3.73
C LEU A 5 3.76 2.54 -3.87
N THR A 6 4.86 2.39 -3.14
CA THR A 6 6.07 3.21 -3.31
C THR A 6 7.30 2.38 -3.71
N GLY A 7 8.06 2.88 -4.69
CA GLY A 7 9.45 2.48 -4.94
C GLY A 7 9.71 1.20 -5.75
N ALA A 8 8.72 0.55 -6.36
CA ALA A 8 8.93 -0.67 -7.16
C ALA A 8 8.02 -0.76 -8.42
N ASP A 9 8.52 -0.36 -9.59
CA ASP A 9 7.75 -0.34 -10.85
C ASP A 9 7.33 -1.74 -11.32
N ASP A 10 8.25 -2.71 -11.27
CA ASP A 10 7.94 -4.12 -11.60
C ASP A 10 6.86 -4.71 -10.69
N LEU A 11 6.90 -4.39 -9.39
CA LEU A 11 5.88 -4.82 -8.44
C LEU A 11 4.54 -4.13 -8.72
N ALA A 12 4.55 -2.85 -9.10
CA ALA A 12 3.34 -2.14 -9.51
C ALA A 12 2.65 -2.83 -10.68
N ARG A 13 3.45 -3.29 -11.65
CA ARG A 13 2.96 -4.04 -12.80
C ARG A 13 2.41 -5.40 -12.39
N ALA A 14 3.11 -6.14 -11.55
CA ALA A 14 2.68 -7.45 -11.08
C ALA A 14 1.35 -7.39 -10.29
N LEU A 15 1.21 -6.41 -9.39
CA LEU A 15 -0.02 -6.19 -8.63
C LEU A 15 -1.20 -5.85 -9.54
N ARG A 16 -0.99 -5.03 -10.58
CA ARG A 16 -2.02 -4.74 -11.59
C ARG A 16 -2.42 -5.97 -12.40
N ASP A 17 -1.46 -6.80 -12.77
CA ASP A 17 -1.71 -8.06 -13.49
C ASP A 17 -2.53 -9.03 -12.64
N ALA A 18 -2.32 -9.03 -11.33
CA ALA A 18 -3.11 -9.76 -10.35
C ALA A 18 -4.50 -9.14 -10.05
N GLY A 19 -4.87 -8.05 -10.72
CA GLY A 19 -6.20 -7.44 -10.64
C GLY A 19 -6.36 -6.33 -9.59
N ALA A 20 -5.28 -5.91 -8.92
CA ALA A 20 -5.31 -4.76 -8.01
C ALA A 20 -5.27 -3.43 -8.78
N GLU A 21 -5.98 -2.42 -8.27
CA GLU A 21 -5.85 -1.05 -8.77
C GLU A 21 -4.69 -0.36 -8.05
N VAL A 22 -3.60 -0.08 -8.77
CA VAL A 22 -2.36 0.42 -8.13
C VAL A 22 -2.13 1.89 -8.41
N VAL A 23 -2.09 2.69 -7.33
CA VAL A 23 -1.60 4.07 -7.29
C VAL A 23 -0.10 4.04 -6.99
N TYR A 24 0.70 4.34 -8.00
CA TYR A 24 2.16 4.34 -7.87
C TYR A 24 2.68 5.70 -7.43
N LEU A 25 3.37 5.74 -6.29
CA LEU A 25 4.02 6.91 -5.74
C LEU A 25 5.53 6.85 -5.94
N THR A 26 6.09 7.96 -6.38
CA THR A 26 7.55 8.17 -6.45
C THR A 26 8.13 8.66 -5.13
N ASP A 27 7.29 9.16 -4.24
CA ASP A 27 7.69 9.68 -2.94
C ASP A 27 7.72 8.54 -1.90
N THR A 28 8.72 8.58 -1.02
CA THR A 28 8.93 7.58 0.05
C THR A 28 8.72 8.19 1.43
N ASP A 29 8.35 9.46 1.53
CA ASP A 29 8.02 10.11 2.79
C ASP A 29 6.76 9.46 3.40
N PRO A 30 6.83 8.94 4.63
CA PRO A 30 5.73 8.18 5.21
C PRO A 30 4.48 9.05 5.43
N ALA A 31 4.61 10.35 5.70
CA ALA A 31 3.46 11.25 5.84
C ALA A 31 2.76 11.48 4.50
N ARG A 32 3.52 11.66 3.42
CA ARG A 32 2.95 11.79 2.08
C ARG A 32 2.31 10.50 1.59
N VAL A 33 2.93 9.35 1.86
CA VAL A 33 2.37 8.04 1.52
C VAL A 33 1.07 7.80 2.26
N ALA A 34 1.04 7.98 3.58
CA ALA A 34 -0.17 7.80 4.40
C ALA A 34 -1.29 8.78 3.97
N ALA A 35 -0.97 10.06 3.78
CA ALA A 35 -1.94 11.04 3.31
C ALA A 35 -2.51 10.69 1.93
N THR A 36 -1.70 10.12 1.03
CA THR A 36 -2.21 9.66 -0.27
C THR A 36 -3.12 8.45 -0.11
N ALA A 37 -2.73 7.47 0.72
CA ALA A 37 -3.54 6.29 0.97
C ALA A 37 -4.93 6.64 1.51
N VAL A 38 -5.00 7.61 2.42
CA VAL A 38 -6.27 8.13 2.94
C VAL A 38 -7.07 8.85 1.85
N GLN A 39 -6.45 9.76 1.08
CA GLN A 39 -7.15 10.52 0.03
C GLN A 39 -7.69 9.62 -1.09
N GLU A 40 -6.93 8.60 -1.46
CA GLU A 40 -7.29 7.66 -2.51
C GLU A 40 -8.26 6.57 -2.02
N ASP A 41 -8.63 6.55 -0.74
CA ASP A 41 -9.47 5.50 -0.15
C ASP A 41 -8.86 4.10 -0.43
N ALA A 42 -7.57 3.95 -0.08
CA ALA A 42 -6.83 2.74 -0.36
C ALA A 42 -7.19 1.61 0.62
N ASP A 43 -7.29 0.38 0.11
CA ASP A 43 -7.41 -0.82 0.95
C ASP A 43 -6.05 -1.19 1.59
N ALA A 44 -4.94 -0.85 0.92
CA ALA A 44 -3.60 -1.14 1.41
C ALA A 44 -2.52 -0.17 0.94
N VAL A 45 -1.46 -0.07 1.75
CA VAL A 45 -0.19 0.56 1.41
C VAL A 45 0.89 -0.52 1.32
N VAL A 46 1.57 -0.57 0.18
CA VAL A 46 2.75 -1.41 -0.03
C VAL A 46 3.99 -0.51 -0.05
N ALA A 47 4.93 -0.76 0.88
CA ALA A 47 6.16 0.01 0.98
C ALA A 47 7.36 -0.88 1.29
N ALA A 48 8.54 -0.50 0.79
CA ALA A 48 9.79 -1.18 1.12
C ALA A 48 10.38 -0.73 2.46
N THR A 49 10.05 0.48 2.92
CA THR A 49 10.63 1.10 4.12
C THR A 49 9.55 1.84 4.92
N ALA A 50 9.90 2.26 6.15
CA ALA A 50 9.07 3.11 7.01
C ALA A 50 7.66 2.56 7.37
N LEU A 51 7.42 1.26 7.21
CA LEU A 51 6.18 0.56 7.57
C LEU A 51 5.59 1.00 8.93
N PRO A 52 6.33 0.97 10.07
CA PRO A 52 5.76 1.35 11.36
C PRO A 52 5.37 2.84 11.43
N ALA A 53 6.08 3.71 10.71
CA ALA A 53 5.74 5.13 10.65
C ALA A 53 4.46 5.35 9.84
N ILE A 54 4.33 4.68 8.69
CA ILE A 54 3.13 4.71 7.86
C ILE A 54 1.91 4.21 8.67
N THR A 55 2.03 3.08 9.36
CA THR A 55 0.96 2.54 10.22
C THR A 55 0.53 3.55 11.29
N ALA A 56 1.48 4.18 11.98
CA ALA A 56 1.16 5.17 13.00
C ALA A 56 0.43 6.40 12.42
N LEU A 57 0.86 6.86 11.24
CA LEU A 57 0.24 8.01 10.56
C LEU A 57 -1.17 7.69 10.04
N LEU A 58 -1.39 6.48 9.53
CA LEU A 58 -2.72 6.03 9.13
C LEU A 58 -3.66 5.99 10.34
N ALA A 59 -3.21 5.47 11.48
CA ALA A 59 -3.98 5.47 12.72
C ALA A 59 -4.31 6.89 13.21
N ASP A 60 -3.35 7.83 13.14
CA ASP A 60 -3.58 9.25 13.49
C ASP A 60 -4.65 9.90 12.59
N ASN A 61 -4.79 9.44 11.35
CA ASN A 61 -5.82 9.87 10.40
C ASN A 61 -7.14 9.07 10.52
N GLY A 62 -7.28 8.17 11.50
CA GLY A 62 -8.46 7.32 11.66
C GLY A 62 -8.62 6.26 10.56
N ALA A 63 -7.55 5.94 9.84
CA ALA A 63 -7.51 5.00 8.72
C ALA A 63 -6.78 3.70 9.11
N GLU A 64 -7.07 3.18 10.31
CA GLU A 64 -6.47 1.95 10.85
C GLU A 64 -6.90 0.68 10.08
N ASP A 65 -7.94 0.76 9.27
CA ASP A 65 -8.42 -0.32 8.41
C ASP A 65 -7.53 -0.55 7.17
N ILE A 66 -6.70 0.44 6.80
CA ILE A 66 -5.79 0.34 5.65
C ILE A 66 -4.61 -0.57 6.00
N ALA A 67 -4.50 -1.69 5.29
CA ALA A 67 -3.43 -2.65 5.52
C ALA A 67 -2.05 -2.08 5.14
N VAL A 68 -1.03 -2.28 5.97
CA VAL A 68 0.35 -1.88 5.65
C VAL A 68 1.19 -3.12 5.41
N VAL A 69 1.69 -3.25 4.18
CA VAL A 69 2.31 -4.48 3.68
C VAL A 69 3.73 -4.20 3.18
N ALA A 70 4.67 -5.07 3.55
CA ALA A 70 6.03 -4.99 3.04
C ALA A 70 6.07 -5.39 1.56
N ALA A 71 6.86 -4.67 0.75
CA ALA A 71 6.97 -4.92 -0.69
C ALA A 71 7.33 -6.38 -1.05
N ASP A 72 8.19 -7.03 -0.26
CA ASP A 72 8.63 -8.43 -0.47
C ASP A 72 7.48 -9.45 -0.38
N GLY A 73 6.46 -9.19 0.46
CA GLY A 73 5.33 -10.08 0.69
C GLY A 73 4.04 -9.68 -0.03
N ALA A 74 4.04 -8.59 -0.80
CA ALA A 74 2.81 -7.95 -1.26
C ALA A 74 1.95 -8.83 -2.19
N LEU A 75 2.57 -9.60 -3.08
CA LEU A 75 1.84 -10.49 -3.99
C LEU A 75 1.23 -11.70 -3.27
N ALA A 76 1.95 -12.25 -2.29
CA ALA A 76 1.44 -13.36 -1.49
C ALA A 76 0.26 -12.89 -0.63
N TRP A 77 0.39 -11.70 -0.03
CA TRP A 77 -0.70 -11.08 0.73
C TRP A 77 -1.93 -10.80 -0.14
N LEU A 78 -1.75 -10.23 -1.34
CA LEU A 78 -2.86 -9.99 -2.27
C LEU A 78 -3.58 -11.29 -2.65
N ALA A 79 -2.84 -12.37 -2.89
CA ALA A 79 -3.42 -13.67 -3.24
C ALA A 79 -4.24 -14.28 -2.09
N ASP A 80 -3.79 -14.10 -0.84
CA ASP A 80 -4.50 -14.53 0.37
C ASP A 80 -5.80 -13.71 0.55
N THR A 81 -5.71 -12.39 0.48
CA THR A 81 -6.87 -11.48 0.64
C THR A 81 -7.90 -11.60 -0.48
N ALA A 82 -7.48 -11.92 -1.71
CA ALA A 82 -8.38 -12.09 -2.85
C ALA A 82 -9.08 -13.46 -2.89
N GLY A 83 -8.63 -14.42 -2.08
CA GLY A 83 -9.17 -15.78 -2.01
C GLY A 83 -10.35 -15.96 -1.04
N GLU A 84 -10.62 -14.95 -0.21
CA GLU A 84 -11.70 -14.95 0.80
C GLU A 84 -13.01 -14.30 0.30
#